data_AF-M6GCC1-F1
#
_entry.id   AF-M6GCC1-F1
#
_cell.length_a   1.000
_cell.length_b   1.000
_cell.length_c   1.000
_cell.angle_alpha   90.00
_cell.angle_beta   90.00
_cell.angle_gamma   90.00
#
_symmetry.space_group_name_H-M   'P 1'
#
loop_
_entity.id
_entity.type
_entity.pdbx_description
1 polymer ?
#
loop_
_entity_poly.entity_id
_entity_poly.type
_entity_poly.pdbx_seq_one_letter_code
_entity_poly.pdbx_strand_id
1 'polypeptide(L)'
;MVIHPPILYVGYVSFAIPFAIAASALITGHLSENWFRFVRRWTIFSWFFLGTGILLGSKWAYEELGWGGYWAWDPVENASLMPWLLSTAFLHSMIIQERRGMLKFWNMLLIILAFHFCLLGTWITRSGVLEGPHSFSKSTIGTPFIIYIGISFLFFLGFLIYRRNSLKPEHNLDAMTSKEGSFLFNNFLLVIATLAILLGVFSPLLYGREFKAPWFNSWGVPAGILLILLMGAAPLLAWRKGADKIFFSTLLKPLLVGIAGAGMYILFYTKNFTISEYSLGDVLGEIYSVIAVGLGIFTTAGIVQEYHRGIIARKTAYPNENYFFPDLGCF
;
A
#
# COMPACT_ATOMS: atom_id res chain seq x y z
N MET A 1 19.43 13.54 9.73
CA MET A 1 19.46 13.49 8.25
C MET A 1 18.37 14.41 7.68
N VAL A 2 18.70 15.40 6.84
CA VAL A 2 17.77 16.51 6.44
C VAL A 2 16.92 16.22 5.18
N ILE A 3 17.18 15.11 4.47
CA ILE A 3 16.62 14.89 3.11
C ILE A 3 15.21 14.29 3.14
N HIS A 4 14.83 13.52 4.15
CA HIS A 4 13.54 12.82 4.16
C HIS A 4 12.32 13.77 4.20
N PRO A 5 12.29 14.90 4.94
CA PRO A 5 11.10 15.77 4.98
C PRO A 5 10.80 16.45 3.64
N PRO A 6 11.77 17.03 2.90
CA PRO A 6 11.51 17.53 1.55
C PRO A 6 10.93 16.48 0.60
N ILE A 7 11.44 15.25 0.64
CA ILE A 7 10.97 14.15 -0.23
C ILE A 7 9.55 13.71 0.14
N LEU A 8 9.24 13.58 1.44
CA LEU A 8 7.88 13.35 1.93
C LEU A 8 6.91 14.45 1.45
N TYR A 9 7.35 15.71 1.52
CA TYR A 9 6.53 16.85 1.13
C TYR A 9 6.26 16.89 -0.38
N VAL A 10 7.24 16.54 -1.22
CA VAL A 10 7.02 16.33 -2.66
C VAL A 10 5.93 15.29 -2.89
N GLY A 11 5.96 14.18 -2.15
CA GLY A 11 4.91 13.15 -2.16
C GLY A 11 3.53 13.73 -1.81
N TYR A 12 3.40 14.39 -0.65
CA TYR A 12 2.14 14.99 -0.20
C TYR A 12 1.55 16.01 -1.18
N VAL A 13 2.37 16.96 -1.65
CA VAL A 13 1.89 18.05 -2.51
C VAL A 13 1.51 17.52 -3.89
N SER A 14 2.25 16.56 -4.44
CA SER A 14 1.95 16.02 -5.77
C SER A 14 0.63 15.25 -5.83
N PHE A 15 0.11 14.72 -4.71
CA PHE A 15 -1.25 14.15 -4.65
C PHE A 15 -2.35 15.17 -4.95
N ALA A 16 -2.09 16.48 -4.89
CA ALA A 16 -3.04 17.51 -5.33
C ALA A 16 -3.40 17.37 -6.82
N ILE A 17 -2.49 16.88 -7.66
CA ILE A 17 -2.70 16.75 -9.10
C ILE A 17 -3.74 15.67 -9.44
N PRO A 18 -3.56 14.39 -9.04
CA PRO A 18 -4.56 13.37 -9.32
C PRO A 18 -5.90 13.67 -8.61
N PHE A 19 -5.85 14.28 -7.42
CA PHE A 19 -7.05 14.74 -6.74
C PHE A 19 -7.81 15.83 -7.51
N ALA A 20 -7.13 16.87 -7.99
CA ALA A 20 -7.77 17.96 -8.74
C ALA A 20 -8.47 17.47 -10.00
N ILE A 21 -7.89 16.49 -10.69
CA ILE A 21 -8.48 15.88 -11.89
C ILE A 21 -9.72 15.07 -11.53
N ALA A 22 -9.63 14.21 -10.49
CA ALA A 22 -10.78 13.44 -10.01
C ALA A 22 -11.92 14.37 -9.53
N ALA A 23 -11.58 15.41 -8.77
CA ALA A 23 -12.51 16.44 -8.32
C ALA A 23 -13.18 17.17 -9.50
N SER A 24 -12.41 17.58 -10.50
CA SER A 24 -12.93 18.21 -11.73
C SER A 24 -13.90 17.28 -12.47
N ALA A 25 -13.56 15.99 -12.61
CA ALA A 25 -14.42 15.01 -13.24
C ALA A 25 -15.75 14.81 -12.46
N LEU A 26 -15.72 14.82 -11.12
CA LEU A 26 -16.92 14.71 -10.28
C LEU A 26 -17.83 15.94 -10.39
N ILE A 27 -17.24 17.14 -10.36
CA ILE A 27 -17.99 18.40 -10.44
C ILE A 27 -18.62 18.53 -11.82
N THR A 28 -17.82 18.43 -12.89
CA THR A 28 -18.30 18.61 -14.27
C THR A 28 -19.18 17.45 -14.74
N GLY A 29 -18.99 16.24 -14.19
CA GLY A 29 -19.66 15.02 -14.65
C GLY A 29 -19.02 14.38 -15.87
N HIS A 30 -17.89 14.90 -16.38
CA HIS A 30 -17.11 14.29 -17.45
C HIS A 30 -16.26 13.13 -16.92
N LEU A 31 -16.92 12.01 -16.65
CA LEU A 31 -16.33 10.79 -16.07
C LEU A 31 -15.64 9.88 -17.10
N SER A 32 -15.22 10.42 -18.24
CA SER A 32 -14.57 9.67 -19.31
C SER A 32 -13.22 9.09 -18.86
N GLU A 33 -12.81 7.97 -19.44
CA GLU A 33 -11.57 7.28 -19.06
C GLU A 33 -10.29 7.94 -19.57
N ASN A 34 -10.39 8.98 -20.40
CA ASN A 34 -9.28 9.59 -21.14
C ASN A 34 -8.17 10.15 -20.23
N TRP A 35 -8.50 10.52 -18.98
CA TRP A 35 -7.55 11.07 -18.02
C TRP A 35 -6.93 10.02 -17.09
N PHE A 36 -7.35 8.75 -17.15
CA PHE A 36 -6.84 7.70 -16.25
C PHE A 36 -5.34 7.53 -16.36
N ARG A 37 -4.79 7.42 -17.57
CA ARG A 37 -3.35 7.24 -17.75
C ARG A 37 -2.55 8.37 -17.11
N PHE A 38 -3.06 9.60 -17.18
CA PHE A 38 -2.42 10.76 -16.59
C PHE A 38 -2.50 10.74 -15.06
N VAL A 39 -3.70 10.48 -14.50
CA VAL A 39 -3.88 10.31 -13.04
C VAL A 39 -2.98 9.21 -12.50
N ARG A 40 -2.90 8.06 -13.18
CA ARG A 40 -2.02 6.95 -12.78
C ARG A 40 -0.56 7.35 -12.71
N ARG A 41 -0.04 8.08 -13.70
CA ARG A 41 1.36 8.53 -13.73
C ARG A 41 1.66 9.45 -12.56
N TRP A 42 0.78 10.42 -12.28
CA TRP A 42 0.95 11.32 -11.15
C TRP A 42 0.76 10.64 -9.79
N THR A 43 -0.16 9.67 -9.69
CA THR A 43 -0.28 8.86 -8.48
C THR A 43 0.98 8.03 -8.25
N ILE A 44 1.56 7.40 -9.28
CA ILE A 44 2.84 6.68 -9.15
C ILE A 44 3.96 7.62 -8.72
N PHE A 45 4.04 8.81 -9.32
CA PHE A 45 5.02 9.83 -8.91
C PHE A 45 4.86 10.18 -7.42
N SER A 46 3.64 10.52 -7.00
CA SER A 46 3.34 10.91 -5.61
C SER A 46 3.64 9.77 -4.63
N TRP A 47 3.20 8.55 -4.98
CA TRP A 47 3.43 7.33 -4.23
C TRP A 47 4.92 6.98 -4.10
N PHE A 48 5.70 7.17 -5.16
CA PHE A 48 7.14 6.90 -5.18
C PHE A 48 7.90 7.86 -4.27
N PHE A 49 7.66 9.17 -4.41
CA PHE A 49 8.32 10.17 -3.55
C PHE A 49 7.88 10.02 -2.10
N LEU A 50 6.58 9.80 -1.84
CA LEU A 50 6.10 9.53 -0.48
C LEU A 50 6.76 8.28 0.12
N GLY A 51 6.76 7.15 -0.61
CA GLY A 51 7.40 5.91 -0.14
C GLY A 51 8.90 6.06 0.09
N THR A 52 9.61 6.78 -0.79
CA THR A 52 11.04 7.07 -0.62
C THR A 52 11.28 7.93 0.62
N GLY A 53 10.43 8.94 0.84
CA GLY A 53 10.50 9.78 2.03
C GLY A 53 10.29 8.98 3.32
N ILE A 54 9.33 8.03 3.32
CA ILE A 54 9.09 7.10 4.43
C ILE A 54 10.35 6.26 4.69
N LEU A 55 10.92 5.63 3.67
CA LEU A 55 12.13 4.79 3.82
C LEU A 55 13.33 5.57 4.35
N LEU A 56 13.53 6.80 3.87
CA LEU A 56 14.59 7.67 4.37
C LEU A 56 14.34 8.13 5.81
N GLY A 57 13.07 8.36 6.19
CA GLY A 57 12.65 8.63 7.56
C GLY A 57 12.96 7.46 8.48
N SER A 58 12.56 6.24 8.09
CA SER A 58 12.86 4.98 8.79
C SER A 58 14.34 4.77 9.04
N LYS A 59 15.20 5.06 8.05
CA LYS A 59 16.65 5.03 8.22
C LYS A 59 17.13 6.06 9.26
N TRP A 60 16.61 7.28 9.18
CA TRP A 60 16.99 8.32 10.14
C TRP A 60 16.53 7.98 11.56
N ALA A 61 15.31 7.48 11.75
CA ALA A 61 14.81 7.07 13.06
C ALA A 61 15.65 5.94 13.66
N TYR A 62 16.10 4.98 12.84
CA TYR A 62 17.04 3.95 13.27
C TYR A 62 18.37 4.53 13.76
N GLU A 63 18.95 5.46 13.00
CA GLU A 63 20.26 6.06 13.30
C GLU A 63 20.22 7.03 14.49
N GLU A 64 19.14 7.82 14.64
CA GLU A 64 19.07 8.92 15.61
C GLU A 64 18.27 8.56 16.87
N LEU A 65 17.15 7.86 16.71
CA LEU A 65 16.24 7.55 17.83
C LEU A 65 16.54 6.18 18.46
N GLY A 66 17.38 5.36 17.83
CA GLY A 66 17.88 4.11 18.40
C GLY A 66 16.78 3.09 18.72
N TRP A 67 15.71 3.06 17.92
CA TRP A 67 14.53 2.20 18.15
C TRP A 67 14.80 0.69 18.12
N GLY A 68 16.02 0.26 17.84
CA GLY A 68 16.38 -1.16 17.67
C GLY A 68 15.89 -1.75 16.34
N GLY A 69 15.31 -0.94 15.45
CA GLY A 69 14.84 -1.34 14.13
C GLY A 69 14.46 -0.15 13.24
N TYR A 70 14.15 -0.42 11.97
CA TYR A 70 13.80 0.61 10.98
C TYR A 70 12.38 1.18 11.12
N TRP A 71 11.52 0.55 11.94
CA TRP A 71 10.16 1.04 12.17
C TRP A 71 9.76 0.78 13.63
N ALA A 72 9.18 1.80 14.25
CA ALA A 72 8.49 1.67 15.53
C ALA A 72 7.15 2.42 15.47
N TRP A 73 6.34 2.25 16.49
CA TRP A 73 5.10 3.00 16.59
C TRP A 73 5.39 4.47 16.94
N ASP A 74 5.27 5.35 15.94
CA ASP A 74 5.26 6.81 16.09
C ASP A 74 4.06 7.40 15.32
N PRO A 75 3.16 8.16 15.98
CA PRO A 75 1.96 8.70 15.34
C PRO A 75 2.23 9.57 14.10
N VAL A 76 3.36 10.28 14.07
CA VAL A 76 3.71 11.19 12.98
C VAL A 76 4.24 10.41 11.77
N GLU A 77 5.16 9.46 11.95
CA GLU A 77 5.59 8.59 10.84
C GLU A 77 4.41 7.80 10.27
N ASN A 78 3.58 7.23 11.14
CA ASN A 78 2.40 6.47 10.72
C ASN A 78 1.36 7.36 10.01
N ALA A 79 1.33 8.66 10.27
CA ALA A 79 0.47 9.58 9.53
C ALA A 79 0.82 9.65 8.03
N SER A 80 2.10 9.50 7.68
CA SER A 80 2.55 9.44 6.29
C SER A 80 2.27 8.11 5.60
N LEU A 81 2.16 7.03 6.36
CA LEU A 81 1.85 5.70 5.85
C LEU A 81 0.39 5.61 5.37
N MET A 82 -0.55 6.31 6.03
CA MET A 82 -1.97 6.28 5.65
C MET A 82 -2.26 6.70 4.19
N PRO A 83 -1.83 7.87 3.68
CA PRO A 83 -2.03 8.22 2.27
C PRO A 83 -1.24 7.31 1.32
N TRP A 84 -0.11 6.74 1.76
CA TRP A 84 0.65 5.76 1.00
C TRP A 84 -0.12 4.44 0.80
N LEU A 85 -0.78 3.93 1.86
CA LEU A 85 -1.63 2.75 1.78
C LEU A 85 -2.87 2.97 0.91
N LEU A 86 -3.55 4.12 1.06
CA LEU A 86 -4.71 4.49 0.24
C LEU A 86 -4.36 4.65 -1.24
N SER A 87 -3.20 5.25 -1.55
CA SER A 87 -2.73 5.39 -2.93
C SER A 87 -2.25 4.06 -3.50
N THR A 88 -1.65 3.18 -2.69
CA THR A 88 -1.35 1.79 -3.07
C THR A 88 -2.62 1.06 -3.45
N ALA A 89 -3.65 1.15 -2.61
CA ALA A 89 -4.97 0.60 -2.88
C ALA A 89 -5.51 1.15 -4.19
N PHE A 90 -5.48 2.48 -4.40
CA PHE A 90 -5.95 3.11 -5.63
C PHE A 90 -5.23 2.60 -6.88
N LEU A 91 -3.90 2.51 -6.85
CA LEU A 91 -3.11 2.04 -7.99
C LEU A 91 -3.47 0.61 -8.39
N HIS A 92 -3.80 -0.25 -7.43
CA HIS A 92 -4.21 -1.63 -7.69
C HIS A 92 -5.65 -1.71 -8.21
N SER A 93 -6.60 -1.01 -7.59
CA SER A 93 -8.01 -1.03 -8.01
C SER A 93 -8.25 -0.27 -9.31
N MET A 94 -7.37 0.67 -9.67
CA MET A 94 -7.40 1.36 -10.95
C MET A 94 -7.13 0.42 -12.14
N ILE A 95 -6.28 -0.60 -11.97
CA ILE A 95 -6.05 -1.62 -13.01
C ILE A 95 -7.34 -2.42 -13.26
N ILE A 96 -8.10 -2.72 -12.21
CA ILE A 96 -9.38 -3.42 -12.35
C ILE A 96 -10.38 -2.51 -13.06
N GLN A 97 -10.41 -1.22 -12.74
CA GLN A 97 -11.27 -0.29 -13.43
C GLN A 97 -10.96 -0.23 -14.93
N GLU A 98 -9.70 -0.03 -15.31
CA GLU A 98 -9.29 0.05 -16.73
C GLU A 98 -9.56 -1.26 -17.50
N ARG A 99 -9.42 -2.41 -16.84
CA ARG A 99 -9.59 -3.72 -17.51
C ARG A 99 -11.01 -4.27 -17.48
N ARG A 100 -11.85 -3.87 -16.51
CA ARG A 100 -13.16 -4.49 -16.24
C ARG A 100 -14.32 -3.50 -16.11
N GLY A 101 -14.05 -2.20 -16.09
CA GLY A 101 -15.08 -1.18 -15.88
C GLY A 101 -15.69 -1.21 -14.47
N MET A 102 -14.98 -1.77 -13.48
CA MET A 102 -15.45 -1.92 -12.09
C MET A 102 -14.79 -0.90 -11.15
N LEU A 103 -15.26 -0.82 -9.90
CA LEU A 103 -14.65 -0.02 -8.82
C LEU A 103 -14.53 1.50 -9.08
N LYS A 104 -15.32 2.07 -10.01
CA LYS A 104 -15.27 3.49 -10.36
C LYS A 104 -15.50 4.40 -9.15
N PHE A 105 -16.58 4.15 -8.39
CA PHE A 105 -16.87 4.87 -7.14
C PHE A 105 -15.76 4.72 -6.11
N TRP A 106 -15.24 3.51 -5.96
CA TRP A 106 -14.22 3.17 -4.98
C TRP A 106 -12.90 3.88 -5.27
N ASN A 107 -12.47 3.92 -6.54
CA ASN A 107 -11.25 4.64 -6.94
C ASN A 107 -11.38 6.15 -6.72
N MET A 108 -12.55 6.74 -6.98
CA MET A 108 -12.80 8.14 -6.65
C MET A 108 -12.72 8.39 -5.13
N LEU A 109 -13.28 7.50 -4.32
CA LEU A 109 -13.17 7.60 -2.86
C LEU A 109 -11.72 7.53 -2.39
N LEU A 110 -10.95 6.55 -2.90
CA LEU A 110 -9.56 6.36 -2.50
C LEU A 110 -8.67 7.54 -2.82
N ILE A 111 -8.83 8.18 -3.99
CA ILE A 111 -8.00 9.34 -4.34
C ILE A 111 -8.39 10.60 -3.53
N ILE A 112 -9.68 10.77 -3.23
CA ILE A 112 -10.14 11.82 -2.30
C ILE A 112 -9.53 11.58 -0.92
N LEU A 113 -9.60 10.36 -0.40
CA LEU A 113 -9.03 10.00 0.90
C LEU A 113 -7.52 10.20 0.91
N ALA A 114 -6.77 9.71 -0.09
CA ALA A 114 -5.32 9.83 -0.14
C ALA A 114 -4.87 11.30 -0.04
N PHE A 115 -5.52 12.21 -0.78
CA PHE A 115 -5.23 13.63 -0.70
C PHE A 115 -5.58 14.25 0.67
N HIS A 116 -6.77 13.96 1.20
CA HIS A 116 -7.18 14.50 2.50
C HIS A 116 -6.33 13.94 3.65
N PHE A 117 -5.82 12.72 3.54
CA PHE A 117 -4.88 12.14 4.51
C PHE A 117 -3.47 12.75 4.39
N CYS A 118 -3.05 13.24 3.23
CA CYS A 118 -1.84 14.08 3.12
C CYS A 118 -2.03 15.41 3.88
N LEU A 119 -3.20 16.04 3.73
CA LEU A 119 -3.54 17.25 4.50
C LEU A 119 -3.61 16.95 6.01
N LEU A 120 -4.19 15.80 6.38
CA LEU A 120 -4.26 15.35 7.78
C LEU A 120 -2.86 15.11 8.36
N GLY A 121 -1.95 14.45 7.63
CA GLY A 121 -0.56 14.28 8.06
C GLY A 121 0.16 15.62 8.25
N THR A 122 -0.13 16.60 7.39
CA THR A 122 0.37 17.98 7.56
C THR A 122 -0.22 18.64 8.81
N TRP A 123 -1.50 18.41 9.11
CA TRP A 123 -2.12 18.91 10.32
C TRP A 123 -1.55 18.25 11.59
N ILE A 124 -1.35 16.93 11.58
CA ILE A 124 -0.76 16.18 12.69
C ILE A 124 0.62 16.73 13.06
N THR A 125 1.46 17.01 12.07
CA THR A 125 2.83 17.52 12.28
C THR A 125 2.91 18.97 12.73
N ARG A 126 1.88 19.79 12.47
CA ARG A 126 1.91 21.27 12.64
C ARG A 126 0.96 21.83 13.70
N SER A 127 -0.07 21.07 14.07
CA SER A 127 -1.13 21.52 14.98
C SER A 127 -0.67 21.61 16.44
N GLY A 128 0.31 20.79 16.83
CA GLY A 128 0.72 20.65 18.22
C GLY A 128 -0.30 19.96 19.12
N VAL A 129 -1.36 19.37 18.54
CA VAL A 129 -2.40 18.63 19.26
C VAL A 129 -1.93 17.21 19.64
N LEU A 130 -1.16 16.58 18.74
CA LEU A 130 -0.48 15.32 19.00
C LEU A 130 1.01 15.61 19.22
N GLU A 131 1.55 15.15 20.35
CA GLU A 131 2.97 15.30 20.68
C GLU A 131 3.73 14.03 20.28
N GLY A 132 4.94 14.19 19.72
CA GLY A 132 5.80 13.09 19.30
C GLY A 132 7.17 13.61 18.86
N PRO A 133 8.18 12.74 18.68
CA PRO A 133 9.54 13.12 18.31
C PRO A 133 9.61 13.92 16.99
N HIS A 134 8.63 13.72 16.11
CA HIS A 134 8.51 14.37 14.81
C HIS A 134 7.49 15.52 14.78
N SER A 135 6.98 15.99 15.92
CA SER A 135 6.11 17.17 15.93
C SER A 135 6.95 18.44 15.80
N PHE A 136 6.69 19.25 14.77
CA PHE A 136 7.49 20.45 14.46
C PHE A 136 6.65 21.72 14.65
N SER A 137 7.14 22.62 15.52
CA SER A 137 6.65 23.98 15.80
C SER A 137 5.12 24.13 15.94
N LYS A 138 4.66 24.42 17.17
CA LYS A 138 3.25 24.76 17.44
C LYS A 138 2.87 26.02 16.66
N SER A 139 1.88 25.91 15.77
CA SER A 139 1.36 27.02 14.96
C SER A 139 -0.10 27.30 15.29
N THR A 140 -0.53 28.56 15.16
CA THR A 140 -1.93 28.96 15.31
C THR A 140 -2.85 28.42 14.21
N ILE A 141 -2.29 27.79 13.17
CA ILE A 141 -3.04 27.29 12.01
C ILE A 141 -3.77 25.96 12.26
N GLY A 142 -3.53 25.27 13.39
CA GLY A 142 -4.10 23.95 13.66
C GLY A 142 -5.63 23.90 13.51
N THR A 143 -6.36 24.70 14.28
CA THR A 143 -7.83 24.75 14.24
C THR A 143 -8.41 25.16 12.87
N PRO A 144 -7.99 26.27 12.24
CA PRO A 144 -8.53 26.62 10.91
C PRO A 144 -8.20 25.57 9.85
N PHE A 145 -7.05 24.90 9.94
CA PHE A 145 -6.66 23.89 8.96
C PHE A 145 -7.47 22.59 9.07
N ILE A 146 -7.77 22.09 10.28
CA ILE A 146 -8.65 20.91 10.41
C ILE A 146 -10.09 21.20 9.97
N ILE A 147 -10.58 22.43 10.23
CA ILE A 147 -11.89 22.88 9.72
C ILE A 147 -11.90 22.87 8.20
N TYR A 148 -10.86 23.42 7.55
CA TYR A 148 -10.70 23.37 6.10
C TYR A 148 -10.71 21.94 5.56
N ILE A 149 -9.93 21.03 6.18
CA ILE A 149 -9.87 19.62 5.79
C ILE A 149 -11.27 18.98 5.87
N GLY A 150 -12.00 19.21 6.97
CA GLY A 150 -13.34 18.67 7.16
C GLY A 150 -14.35 19.18 6.14
N ILE A 151 -14.41 20.50 5.92
CA ILE A 151 -15.31 21.12 4.93
C ILE A 151 -14.98 20.64 3.52
N SER A 152 -13.70 20.67 3.13
CA SER A 152 -13.25 20.18 1.82
C SER A 152 -13.63 18.71 1.63
N PHE A 153 -13.36 17.85 2.61
CA PHE A 153 -13.67 16.43 2.52
C PHE A 153 -15.16 16.18 2.33
N LEU A 154 -16.00 16.81 3.16
CA LEU A 154 -17.46 16.67 3.06
C LEU A 154 -18.00 17.20 1.74
N PHE A 155 -17.44 18.29 1.22
CA PHE A 155 -17.82 18.84 -0.08
C PHE A 155 -17.57 17.83 -1.22
N PHE A 156 -16.36 17.29 -1.35
CA PHE A 156 -16.04 16.33 -2.40
C PHE A 156 -16.71 14.97 -2.21
N LEU A 157 -16.87 14.52 -0.96
CA LEU A 157 -17.65 13.33 -0.63
C LEU A 157 -19.12 13.51 -1.03
N GLY A 158 -19.71 14.68 -0.80
CA GLY A 158 -21.06 15.02 -1.24
C GLY A 158 -21.22 14.92 -2.76
N PHE A 159 -20.28 15.46 -3.53
CA PHE A 159 -20.26 15.30 -4.99
C PHE A 159 -20.11 13.85 -5.44
N LEU A 160 -19.25 13.07 -4.77
CA LEU A 160 -19.07 11.66 -5.06
C LEU A 160 -20.38 10.88 -4.82
N ILE A 161 -21.06 11.12 -3.70
CA ILE A 161 -22.34 10.50 -3.37
C ILE A 161 -23.42 10.92 -4.38
N TYR A 162 -23.47 12.20 -4.74
CA TYR A 162 -24.39 12.72 -5.76
C TYR A 162 -24.20 12.03 -7.11
N ARG A 163 -22.94 11.81 -7.54
CA ARG A 163 -22.58 11.14 -8.80
C ARG A 163 -22.58 9.60 -8.73
N ARG A 164 -22.98 8.98 -7.61
CA ARG A 164 -22.91 7.51 -7.41
C ARG A 164 -23.57 6.71 -8.55
N ASN A 165 -24.67 7.20 -9.11
CA ASN A 165 -25.41 6.52 -10.17
C ASN A 165 -24.64 6.49 -11.50
N SER A 166 -23.80 7.50 -11.74
CA SER A 166 -22.93 7.58 -12.93
C SER A 166 -21.64 6.78 -12.77
N LEU A 167 -21.33 6.31 -11.55
CA LEU A 167 -20.12 5.55 -11.21
C LEU A 167 -20.42 4.07 -10.95
N LYS A 168 -21.55 3.56 -11.46
CA LYS A 168 -21.90 2.15 -11.35
C LYS A 168 -20.90 1.29 -12.13
N PRO A 169 -20.56 0.09 -11.62
CA PRO A 169 -19.70 -0.82 -12.32
C PRO A 169 -20.41 -1.37 -13.57
N GLU A 170 -19.64 -1.61 -14.64
CA GLU A 170 -20.15 -2.24 -15.87
C GLU A 170 -20.35 -3.74 -15.72
N HIS A 171 -19.60 -4.36 -14.81
CA HIS A 171 -19.62 -5.80 -14.55
C HIS A 171 -19.64 -6.09 -13.03
N ASN A 172 -20.16 -7.25 -12.64
CA ASN A 172 -20.13 -7.72 -11.26
C ASN A 172 -18.91 -8.62 -11.00
N LEU A 173 -18.61 -8.88 -9.72
CA LEU A 173 -17.58 -9.83 -9.34
C LEU A 173 -18.04 -11.26 -9.67
N ASP A 174 -17.27 -11.94 -10.52
CA ASP A 174 -17.59 -13.31 -10.94
C ASP A 174 -17.33 -14.34 -9.80
N ALA A 175 -16.24 -14.19 -9.03
CA ALA A 175 -15.92 -15.04 -7.87
C ALA A 175 -14.97 -14.35 -6.88
N MET A 176 -15.09 -14.63 -5.57
CA MET A 176 -14.16 -14.09 -4.55
C MET A 176 -12.75 -14.68 -4.64
N THR A 177 -12.62 -15.93 -5.14
CA THR A 177 -11.34 -16.61 -5.34
C THR A 177 -10.66 -16.26 -6.67
N SER A 178 -11.27 -15.40 -7.48
CA SER A 178 -10.66 -14.94 -8.73
C SER A 178 -9.57 -13.91 -8.47
N LYS A 179 -8.81 -13.59 -9.53
CA LYS A 179 -7.88 -12.46 -9.50
C LYS A 179 -8.59 -11.16 -9.09
N GLU A 180 -9.78 -10.85 -9.61
CA GLU A 180 -10.58 -9.69 -9.16
C GLU A 180 -10.82 -9.69 -7.64
N GLY A 181 -11.26 -10.84 -7.10
CA GLY A 181 -11.56 -10.99 -5.68
C GLY A 181 -10.31 -10.83 -4.80
N SER A 182 -9.17 -11.39 -5.22
CA SER A 182 -7.90 -11.24 -4.52
C SER A 182 -7.39 -9.78 -4.50
N PHE A 183 -7.56 -9.05 -5.61
CA PHE A 183 -7.22 -7.63 -5.67
C PHE A 183 -8.14 -6.79 -4.78
N LEU A 184 -9.44 -7.09 -4.75
CA LEU A 184 -10.39 -6.42 -3.87
C LEU A 184 -10.09 -6.68 -2.39
N PHE A 185 -9.76 -7.92 -2.04
CA PHE A 185 -9.38 -8.30 -0.68
C PHE A 185 -8.11 -7.58 -0.23
N ASN A 186 -7.08 -7.53 -1.08
CA ASN A 186 -5.87 -6.75 -0.82
C ASN A 186 -6.21 -5.26 -0.60
N ASN A 187 -7.09 -4.70 -1.43
CA ASN A 187 -7.55 -3.33 -1.30
C ASN A 187 -8.22 -3.06 0.06
N PHE A 188 -9.09 -3.98 0.49
CA PHE A 188 -9.80 -3.89 1.75
C PHE A 188 -8.86 -3.95 2.94
N LEU A 189 -7.84 -4.83 2.90
CA LEU A 189 -6.81 -4.90 3.94
C LEU A 189 -6.01 -3.60 4.06
N LEU A 190 -5.63 -2.97 2.94
CA LEU A 190 -4.92 -1.68 2.95
C LEU A 190 -5.78 -0.57 3.58
N VAL A 191 -7.08 -0.55 3.30
CA VAL A 191 -8.00 0.42 3.91
C VAL A 191 -8.21 0.12 5.40
N ILE A 192 -8.38 -1.14 5.80
CA ILE A 192 -8.45 -1.51 7.22
C ILE A 192 -7.18 -1.11 7.96
N ALA A 193 -6.00 -1.38 7.39
CA ALA A 193 -4.73 -0.97 7.97
C ALA A 193 -4.66 0.56 8.14
N THR A 194 -5.14 1.31 7.15
CA THR A 194 -5.25 2.78 7.24
C THR A 194 -6.16 3.21 8.40
N LEU A 195 -7.33 2.58 8.55
CA LEU A 195 -8.27 2.89 9.63
C LEU A 195 -7.72 2.51 11.02
N ALA A 196 -7.01 1.38 11.12
CA ALA A 196 -6.34 0.96 12.34
C ALA A 196 -5.23 1.96 12.71
N ILE A 197 -4.41 2.41 11.76
CA ILE A 197 -3.43 3.47 11.99
C ILE A 197 -4.12 4.75 12.46
N LEU A 198 -5.18 5.18 11.78
CA LEU A 198 -5.93 6.37 12.16
C LEU A 198 -6.43 6.28 13.60
N LEU A 199 -7.00 5.13 13.99
CA LEU A 199 -7.44 4.88 15.36
C LEU A 199 -6.29 5.00 16.37
N GLY A 200 -5.13 4.42 16.05
CA GLY A 200 -3.95 4.50 16.91
C GLY A 200 -3.42 5.93 17.04
N VAL A 201 -3.32 6.66 15.93
CA VAL A 201 -2.85 8.06 15.90
C VAL A 201 -3.74 8.96 16.74
N PHE A 202 -5.06 8.77 16.67
CA PHE A 202 -6.04 9.55 17.43
C PHE A 202 -6.35 8.97 18.83
N SER A 203 -5.69 7.90 19.24
CA SER A 203 -5.98 7.24 20.52
C SER A 203 -5.82 8.16 21.74
N PRO A 204 -4.86 9.10 21.82
CA PRO A 204 -4.77 10.04 22.95
C PRO A 204 -6.03 10.90 23.11
N LEU A 205 -6.64 11.30 21.99
CA LEU A 205 -7.84 12.14 21.98
C LEU A 205 -9.12 11.33 22.25
N LEU A 206 -9.17 10.08 21.79
CA LEU A 206 -10.34 9.21 21.91
C LEU A 206 -10.40 8.47 23.25
N TYR A 207 -9.25 8.04 23.77
CA TYR A 207 -9.14 7.18 24.96
C TYR A 207 -8.36 7.81 26.11
N GLY A 208 -7.89 9.05 25.96
CA GLY A 208 -7.07 9.74 26.97
C GLY A 208 -5.66 9.16 27.12
N ARG A 209 -5.26 8.21 26.26
CA ARG A 209 -3.93 7.58 26.30
C ARG A 209 -3.44 7.18 24.91
N GLU A 210 -2.14 7.32 24.71
CA GLU A 210 -1.48 6.87 23.49
C GLU A 210 -1.31 5.34 23.48
N PHE A 211 -1.70 4.71 22.38
CA PHE A 211 -1.37 3.32 22.13
C PHE A 211 0.13 3.18 21.88
N LYS A 212 0.70 2.04 22.28
CA LYS A 212 2.15 1.78 22.21
C LYS A 212 2.44 0.62 21.25
N ALA A 213 3.73 0.39 20.98
CA ALA A 213 4.20 -0.63 20.05
C ALA A 213 3.53 -2.02 20.20
N PRO A 214 3.28 -2.57 21.41
CA PRO A 214 2.60 -3.88 21.53
C PRO A 214 1.21 -3.91 20.89
N TRP A 215 0.45 -2.81 21.00
CA TRP A 215 -0.86 -2.70 20.35
C TRP A 215 -0.73 -2.68 18.84
N PHE A 216 0.17 -1.87 18.29
CA PHE A 216 0.42 -1.82 16.85
C PHE A 216 0.87 -3.19 16.30
N ASN A 217 1.80 -3.84 16.98
CA ASN A 217 2.36 -5.13 16.56
C ASN A 217 1.30 -6.26 16.58
N SER A 218 0.36 -6.21 17.51
CA SER A 218 -0.69 -7.24 17.67
C SER A 218 -1.58 -7.43 16.43
N TRP A 219 -1.81 -6.37 15.66
CA TRP A 219 -2.63 -6.42 14.44
C TRP A 219 -1.79 -6.14 13.18
N GLY A 220 -0.79 -5.26 13.29
CA GLY A 220 0.04 -4.82 12.17
C GLY A 220 0.91 -5.93 11.61
N VAL A 221 1.52 -6.75 12.46
CA VAL A 221 2.36 -7.87 12.01
C VAL A 221 1.53 -8.95 11.29
N PRO A 222 0.40 -9.44 11.86
CA PRO A 222 -0.48 -10.36 11.12
C PRO A 222 -1.00 -9.78 9.80
N ALA A 223 -1.40 -8.51 9.78
CA ALA A 223 -1.85 -7.84 8.56
C ALA A 223 -0.73 -7.75 7.50
N GLY A 224 0.50 -7.40 7.91
CA GLY A 224 1.67 -7.35 7.03
C GLY A 224 2.02 -8.72 6.43
N ILE A 225 2.00 -9.78 7.25
CA ILE A 225 2.20 -11.17 6.79
C ILE A 225 1.14 -11.54 5.73
N LEU A 226 -0.13 -11.22 6.00
CA LEU A 226 -1.21 -11.49 5.06
C LEU A 226 -1.05 -10.70 3.75
N LEU A 227 -0.62 -9.44 3.82
CA LEU A 227 -0.34 -8.62 2.64
C LEU A 227 0.79 -9.20 1.79
N ILE A 228 1.89 -9.68 2.40
CA ILE A 228 3.00 -10.32 1.66
C ILE A 228 2.50 -11.60 0.98
N LEU A 229 1.73 -12.43 1.69
CA LEU A 229 1.14 -13.64 1.12
C LEU A 229 0.28 -13.32 -0.12
N LEU A 230 -0.60 -12.32 -0.02
CA LEU A 230 -1.45 -11.91 -1.13
C LEU A 230 -0.65 -11.29 -2.26
N MET A 231 0.40 -10.52 -1.97
CA MET A 231 1.30 -9.95 -2.98
C MET A 231 1.99 -11.04 -3.81
N GLY A 232 2.40 -12.15 -3.19
CA GLY A 232 2.96 -13.30 -3.90
C GLY A 232 1.91 -14.16 -4.61
N ALA A 233 0.75 -14.38 -3.98
CA ALA A 233 -0.26 -15.30 -4.50
C ALA A 233 -1.15 -14.69 -5.60
N ALA A 234 -1.59 -13.43 -5.46
CA ALA A 234 -2.57 -12.82 -6.35
C ALA A 234 -2.13 -12.72 -7.83
N PRO A 235 -0.86 -12.39 -8.17
CA PRO A 235 -0.40 -12.39 -9.56
C PRO A 235 -0.50 -13.77 -10.24
N LEU A 236 -0.31 -14.84 -9.46
CA LEU A 236 -0.31 -16.24 -9.90
C LEU A 236 -1.72 -16.81 -10.13
N LEU A 237 -2.77 -16.12 -9.65
CA LEU A 237 -4.16 -16.53 -9.86
C LEU A 237 -4.64 -16.19 -11.29
N ALA A 238 -5.41 -17.09 -11.89
CA ALA A 238 -6.03 -16.84 -13.20
C ALA A 238 -7.27 -15.92 -13.07
N TRP A 239 -7.61 -15.24 -14.17
CA TRP A 239 -8.87 -14.52 -14.29
C TRP A 239 -10.03 -15.50 -14.52
N ARG A 240 -11.21 -15.23 -13.94
CA ARG A 240 -12.50 -15.91 -14.13
C ARG A 240 -12.69 -17.38 -13.73
N LYS A 241 -11.75 -18.34 -13.93
CA LYS A 241 -12.00 -19.76 -13.56
C LYS A 241 -10.76 -20.55 -13.14
N GLY A 242 -10.98 -21.42 -12.15
CA GLY A 242 -10.15 -22.58 -11.86
C GLY A 242 -9.02 -22.36 -10.85
N ALA A 243 -9.32 -21.79 -9.67
CA ALA A 243 -8.35 -21.77 -8.57
C ALA A 243 -7.81 -23.19 -8.35
N ASP A 244 -8.65 -24.20 -8.18
CA ASP A 244 -8.21 -25.51 -7.66
C ASP A 244 -7.13 -26.20 -8.53
N LYS A 245 -7.28 -26.26 -9.87
CA LYS A 245 -6.28 -26.91 -10.75
C LYS A 245 -5.06 -26.03 -11.08
N ILE A 246 -5.25 -24.72 -11.20
CA ILE A 246 -4.16 -23.78 -11.52
C ILE A 246 -3.36 -23.43 -10.26
N PHE A 247 -4.01 -23.42 -9.09
CA PHE A 247 -3.44 -23.14 -7.77
C PHE A 247 -2.33 -24.15 -7.46
N PHE A 248 -2.61 -25.45 -7.50
CA PHE A 248 -1.57 -26.45 -7.21
C PHE A 248 -0.47 -26.49 -8.28
N SER A 249 -0.77 -26.24 -9.56
CA SER A 249 0.26 -26.29 -10.61
C SER A 249 1.16 -25.04 -10.66
N THR A 250 0.67 -23.90 -10.17
CA THR A 250 1.37 -22.61 -10.28
C THR A 250 1.93 -22.10 -8.96
N LEU A 251 1.24 -22.33 -7.83
CA LEU A 251 1.68 -21.86 -6.50
C LEU A 251 2.58 -22.86 -5.80
N LEU A 252 2.48 -24.16 -6.11
CA LEU A 252 3.22 -25.19 -5.36
C LEU A 252 4.74 -25.00 -5.46
N LYS A 253 5.27 -24.67 -6.65
CA LYS A 253 6.72 -24.47 -6.82
C LYS A 253 7.23 -23.28 -5.98
N PRO A 254 6.68 -22.05 -6.11
CA PRO A 254 7.03 -20.96 -5.21
C PRO A 254 6.84 -21.30 -3.74
N LEU A 255 5.76 -22.02 -3.39
CA LEU A 255 5.44 -22.38 -2.00
C LEU A 255 6.51 -23.30 -1.41
N LEU A 256 6.94 -24.32 -2.15
CA LEU A 256 8.03 -25.20 -1.74
C LEU A 256 9.35 -24.44 -1.56
N VAL A 257 9.66 -23.51 -2.45
CA VAL A 257 10.85 -22.65 -2.33
C VAL A 257 10.75 -21.75 -1.09
N GLY A 258 9.57 -21.20 -0.80
CA GLY A 258 9.30 -20.43 0.41
C GLY A 258 9.43 -21.26 1.69
N ILE A 259 8.89 -22.48 1.72
CA ILE A 259 9.00 -23.41 2.86
C ILE A 259 10.46 -23.83 3.08
N ALA A 260 11.19 -24.18 2.02
CA ALA A 260 12.62 -24.48 2.11
C ALA A 260 13.42 -23.27 2.60
N GLY A 261 13.09 -22.07 2.11
CA GLY A 261 13.67 -20.81 2.57
C GLY A 261 13.44 -20.54 4.06
N ALA A 262 12.21 -20.74 4.53
CA ALA A 262 11.87 -20.65 5.95
C ALA A 262 12.64 -21.67 6.78
N GLY A 263 12.74 -22.92 6.33
CA GLY A 263 13.54 -23.96 6.99
C GLY A 263 15.02 -23.61 7.08
N MET A 264 15.62 -23.10 5.99
CA MET A 264 17.00 -22.61 6.00
C MET A 264 17.18 -21.43 6.96
N TYR A 265 16.21 -20.52 7.02
CA TYR A 265 16.25 -19.40 7.96
C TYR A 265 16.15 -19.87 9.42
N ILE A 266 15.31 -20.86 9.74
CA ILE A 266 15.26 -21.47 11.08
C ILE A 266 16.63 -22.07 11.46
N LEU A 267 17.26 -22.83 10.55
CA LEU A 267 18.57 -23.42 10.81
C LEU A 267 19.66 -22.36 11.00
N PHE A 268 19.62 -21.29 10.20
CA PHE A 268 20.53 -20.17 10.34
C PHE A 268 20.30 -19.44 11.67
N TYR A 269 19.04 -19.19 12.04
CA TYR A 269 18.70 -18.47 13.26
C TYR A 269 19.12 -19.24 14.50
N THR A 270 18.75 -20.53 14.60
CA THR A 270 19.09 -21.37 15.76
C THR A 270 20.59 -21.61 15.93
N LYS A 271 21.38 -21.54 14.86
CA LYS A 271 22.85 -21.67 14.92
C LYS A 271 23.55 -20.39 15.38
N ASN A 272 23.02 -19.21 15.03
CA ASN A 272 23.71 -17.93 15.23
C ASN A 272 23.11 -17.07 16.36
N PHE A 273 21.87 -17.35 16.76
CA PHE A 273 21.12 -16.56 17.73
C PHE A 273 20.50 -17.47 18.79
N THR A 274 20.38 -16.96 20.01
CA THR A 274 19.66 -17.62 21.10
C THR A 274 18.16 -17.43 20.91
N ILE A 275 17.40 -18.52 20.95
CA ILE A 275 15.93 -18.48 20.95
C ILE A 275 15.48 -17.72 22.20
N SER A 276 14.61 -16.74 22.03
CA SER A 276 14.09 -15.97 23.15
C SER A 276 13.16 -16.80 24.02
N GLU A 277 13.48 -16.91 25.32
CA GLU A 277 12.63 -17.58 26.33
C GLU A 277 11.89 -16.57 27.23
N TYR A 278 11.99 -15.27 26.93
CA TYR A 278 11.65 -14.21 27.88
C TYR A 278 10.15 -13.84 27.93
N SER A 279 9.45 -13.87 26.79
CA SER A 279 8.01 -13.55 26.74
C SER A 279 7.27 -14.19 25.55
N LEU A 280 5.96 -14.36 25.68
CA LEU A 280 5.09 -14.82 24.58
C LEU A 280 5.16 -13.90 23.35
N GLY A 281 5.38 -12.61 23.55
CA GLY A 281 5.55 -11.65 22.46
C GLY A 281 6.82 -11.88 21.65
N ASP A 282 7.92 -12.23 22.33
CA ASP A 282 9.19 -12.51 21.66
C ASP A 282 9.13 -13.80 20.84
N VAL A 283 8.53 -14.86 21.42
CA VAL A 283 8.29 -16.12 20.70
C VAL A 283 7.42 -15.90 19.47
N LEU A 284 6.34 -15.11 19.58
CA LEU A 284 5.53 -14.75 18.43
C LEU A 284 6.32 -13.93 17.40
N GLY A 285 7.17 -13.01 17.84
CA GLY A 285 8.05 -12.24 16.98
C GLY A 285 8.99 -13.12 16.15
N GLU A 286 9.60 -14.13 16.77
CA GLU A 286 10.44 -15.11 16.08
C GLU A 286 9.64 -15.91 15.04
N ILE A 287 8.46 -16.42 15.42
CA ILE A 287 7.56 -17.14 14.50
C ILE A 287 7.19 -16.25 13.30
N TYR A 288 6.80 -15.00 13.55
CA TYR A 288 6.44 -14.05 12.52
C TYR A 288 7.63 -13.71 11.60
N SER A 289 8.85 -13.65 12.14
CA SER A 289 10.05 -13.43 11.32
C SER A 289 10.28 -14.57 10.32
N VAL A 290 10.13 -15.82 10.76
CA VAL A 290 10.26 -17.01 9.90
C VAL A 290 9.20 -17.01 8.82
N ILE A 291 7.95 -16.73 9.18
CA ILE A 291 6.84 -16.64 8.23
C ILE A 291 7.11 -15.52 7.21
N ALA A 292 7.52 -14.33 7.66
CA ALA A 292 7.80 -13.19 6.78
C ALA A 292 8.92 -13.50 5.78
N VAL A 293 10.03 -14.10 6.23
CA VAL A 293 11.15 -14.51 5.36
C VAL A 293 10.69 -15.57 4.35
N GLY A 294 9.99 -16.60 4.81
CA GLY A 294 9.45 -17.65 3.94
C GLY A 294 8.50 -17.11 2.88
N LEU A 295 7.59 -16.21 3.26
CA LEU A 295 6.66 -15.55 2.34
C LEU A 295 7.35 -14.57 1.38
N GLY A 296 8.41 -13.90 1.82
CA GLY A 296 9.24 -13.06 0.95
C GLY A 296 9.95 -13.87 -0.13
N ILE A 297 10.51 -15.02 0.24
CA ILE A 297 11.12 -15.97 -0.69
C ILE A 297 10.07 -16.57 -1.64
N PHE A 298 8.91 -16.98 -1.13
CA PHE A 298 7.76 -17.43 -1.92
C PHE A 298 7.37 -16.38 -2.97
N THR A 299 7.21 -15.12 -2.55
CA THR A 299 6.81 -14.02 -3.44
C THR A 299 7.85 -13.78 -4.52
N THR A 300 9.13 -13.76 -4.16
CA THR A 300 10.24 -13.59 -5.10
C THR A 300 10.28 -14.74 -6.11
N ALA A 301 10.16 -15.99 -5.64
CA ALA A 301 10.11 -17.16 -6.50
C ALA A 301 8.91 -17.12 -7.47
N GLY A 302 7.75 -16.66 -7.00
CA GLY A 302 6.57 -16.43 -7.84
C GLY A 302 6.81 -15.41 -8.94
N ILE A 303 7.42 -14.27 -8.61
CA ILE A 303 7.79 -13.23 -9.59
C ILE A 303 8.76 -13.80 -10.63
N VAL A 304 9.84 -14.45 -10.19
CA VAL A 304 10.84 -15.06 -11.10
C VAL A 304 10.19 -16.09 -12.01
N GLN A 305 9.30 -16.93 -11.49
CA GLN A 305 8.57 -17.92 -12.27
C GLN A 305 7.74 -17.26 -13.39
N GLU A 306 7.00 -16.19 -13.09
CA GLU A 306 6.16 -15.52 -14.09
C GLU A 306 6.98 -14.74 -15.12
N TYR A 307 8.08 -14.10 -14.71
CA TYR A 307 9.02 -13.50 -15.65
C TYR A 307 9.60 -14.55 -16.61
N HIS A 308 10.03 -15.70 -16.08
CA HIS A 308 10.55 -16.79 -16.89
C HIS A 308 9.50 -17.34 -17.88
N ARG A 309 8.26 -17.57 -17.43
CA ARG A 309 7.15 -17.98 -18.29
C ARG A 309 6.85 -16.93 -19.37
N GLY A 310 6.85 -15.65 -19.02
CA GLY A 310 6.65 -14.55 -19.96
C GLY A 310 7.73 -14.46 -21.03
N ILE A 311 9.00 -14.66 -20.64
CA ILE A 311 10.13 -14.71 -21.57
C ILE A 311 9.98 -15.88 -22.55
N ILE A 312 9.66 -17.07 -22.06
CA ILE A 312 9.44 -18.25 -22.93
C ILE A 312 8.28 -17.99 -23.90
N ALA A 313 7.13 -17.53 -23.38
CA ALA A 313 5.96 -17.26 -24.22
C ALA A 313 6.27 -16.23 -25.33
N ARG A 314 7.03 -15.17 -25.00
CA ARG A 314 7.46 -14.17 -25.99
C ARG A 314 8.42 -14.76 -27.02
N LYS A 315 9.42 -15.54 -26.61
CA LYS A 315 10.35 -16.21 -27.52
C LYS A 315 9.65 -17.16 -28.48
N THR A 316 8.63 -17.89 -28.01
CA THR A 316 7.83 -18.77 -28.86
C THR A 316 6.96 -17.98 -29.83
N ALA A 317 6.39 -16.85 -29.40
CA ALA A 317 5.57 -15.99 -30.26
C ALA A 317 6.38 -15.21 -31.31
N TYR A 318 7.61 -14.81 -30.95
CA TYR A 318 8.51 -14.01 -31.79
C TYR A 318 9.92 -14.63 -31.85
N PRO A 319 10.11 -15.76 -32.54
CA PRO A 319 11.38 -16.51 -32.53
C PRO A 319 12.55 -15.75 -33.15
N ASN A 320 12.29 -14.72 -33.97
CA ASN A 320 13.31 -13.93 -34.66
C ASN A 320 13.56 -12.56 -34.01
N GLU A 321 12.95 -12.25 -32.87
CA GLU A 321 13.12 -10.95 -32.19
C GLU A 321 14.54 -10.86 -31.59
N ASN A 322 15.39 -9.97 -32.14
CA ASN A 322 16.78 -9.82 -31.72
C ASN A 322 16.91 -8.73 -30.63
N TYR A 323 17.23 -9.14 -29.40
CA TYR A 323 17.22 -8.24 -28.22
C TYR A 323 18.35 -7.18 -28.21
N PHE A 324 19.43 -7.43 -28.93
CA PHE A 324 20.60 -6.53 -28.98
C PHE A 324 20.57 -5.57 -30.17
N PHE A 325 19.82 -5.94 -31.21
CA PHE A 325 19.63 -5.13 -32.41
C PHE A 325 18.13 -5.09 -32.67
N PRO A 326 17.38 -4.16 -32.03
CA PRO A 326 16.01 -3.95 -32.44
C PRO A 326 16.04 -3.62 -33.93
N ASP A 327 15.36 -4.43 -34.75
CA ASP A 327 15.26 -4.18 -36.18
C ASP A 327 14.80 -2.73 -36.37
N LEU A 328 15.68 -1.88 -36.89
CA LEU A 328 15.39 -0.50 -37.32
C LEU A 328 14.54 -0.49 -38.60
N GLY A 329 13.63 -1.45 -38.75
CA GLY A 329 12.84 -1.70 -39.93
C GLY A 329 11.43 -1.11 -39.82
N CYS A 330 11.24 0.01 -40.52
CA CYS A 330 9.97 0.63 -40.94
C CYS A 330 9.15 1.33 -39.85
N PHE A 331 9.48 2.61 -39.62
CA PHE A 331 8.48 3.66 -39.51
C PHE A 331 8.17 4.23 -40.90
#